data_AF-A0A315EZT8-F1
#
_entry.id   AF-A0A315EZT8-F1
#
_cell.length_a   1.000
_cell.length_b   1.000
_cell.length_c   1.000
_cell.angle_alpha   90.00
_cell.angle_beta   90.00
_cell.angle_gamma   90.00
#
_symmetry.space_group_name_H-M   'P 1'
#
loop_
_entity.id
_entity.type
_entity.pdbx_description
1 polymer ?
#
loop_
_entity_poly.entity_id
_entity_poly.type
_entity_poly.pdbx_seq_one_letter_code
_entity_poly.pdbx_strand_id
1 'polypeptide(L)'
;MNSSASTGMPTAYRWLQSARRKLPIGRRTTGDLYFLAFTLSGATVLIPLCVLLINLGFEQTGYLCISTIGGIFFSILVWWLGKRLLPAMLLFQLTLLATILINAGMTGGVTSPALIWLGIVPLMMLFVLSRAWCNAFLMLCLGAVLGLFALQSYEILPIVGHASPSELRFGAVMHCFFIVTQMLLVTTIEGVNLQQIKRIERINLRLNLLALALEKANEHKDKFLSSVSHEMRTPLNGVNGYLALLNKREDLPDEATEQIGYAFLAASHLLTIINDLLDYSQIRQGNFMLTMQPTQLPKLLLQVHQTLKGQALEKGLAFELQGIDHLPAWAMVDPQRLTQILLNLLGNAIKFTERGTVLLQAQWRGQGDSKGTLMLSVHDTGYGIDPAKREHIFEPFVQVHIQAPTEGMALRGNGLGLSITLALLRAWGGQISLDSTPNKGSTFRVELPVQLVEPVLEKATAPAPVANNPVLGRKLRILLVDDHTMNRMVARATILHEAPDCIIDEAPNGEEALRKMGTEHFDLVLLDIIMPDINGVEVMRRVRSHFAAPFCNVPVLAFTANLAADLADECFAVGFSGMIPKPFDTDALMESIRKLAKPSAPEAVMADTV
;
A
#
# COMPACT_ATOMS: atom_id res chain seq x y z
N MET A 1 -6.34 3.05 -13.83
CA MET A 1 -7.41 2.06 -13.59
C MET A 1 -8.78 2.74 -13.73
N ASN A 2 -9.29 2.91 -14.96
CA ASN A 2 -10.57 3.62 -15.18
C ASN A 2 -11.33 3.08 -16.43
N SER A 3 -11.46 1.77 -16.60
CA SER A 3 -12.21 1.19 -17.74
C SER A 3 -13.14 0.01 -17.43
N SER A 4 -13.18 -0.53 -16.21
CA SER A 4 -13.95 -1.75 -15.91
C SER A 4 -15.36 -1.52 -15.32
N ALA A 5 -15.80 -0.29 -15.05
CA ALA A 5 -17.08 -0.04 -14.38
C ALA A 5 -18.33 -0.03 -15.28
N SER A 6 -18.20 -0.25 -16.61
CA SER A 6 -19.31 -0.02 -17.56
C SER A 6 -20.12 -1.27 -17.93
N THR A 7 -19.70 -2.47 -17.53
CA THR A 7 -20.27 -3.74 -18.02
C THR A 7 -21.59 -4.15 -17.38
N GLY A 8 -21.98 -3.55 -16.25
CA GLY A 8 -23.23 -3.89 -15.53
C GLY A 8 -24.40 -2.92 -15.72
N MET A 9 -24.25 -1.83 -16.49
CA MET A 9 -25.30 -0.81 -16.55
C MET A 9 -26.44 -1.18 -17.51
N PRO A 10 -27.73 -1.04 -17.09
CA PRO A 10 -28.89 -1.29 -17.93
C PRO A 10 -28.83 -0.55 -19.26
N THR A 11 -29.30 -1.17 -20.34
CA THR A 11 -29.31 -0.61 -21.70
C THR A 11 -29.97 0.78 -21.77
N ALA A 12 -31.04 0.99 -21.01
CA ALA A 12 -31.73 2.28 -20.89
C ALA A 12 -30.84 3.41 -20.31
N TYR A 13 -29.96 3.08 -19.36
CA TYR A 13 -29.07 4.06 -18.73
C TYR A 13 -27.98 4.56 -19.70
N ARG A 14 -27.42 3.66 -20.50
CA ARG A 14 -26.43 4.02 -21.54
C ARG A 14 -27.03 4.90 -22.61
N TRP A 15 -28.28 4.61 -23.01
CA TRP A 15 -29.02 5.44 -23.94
C TRP A 15 -29.25 6.86 -23.38
N LEU A 16 -29.72 6.97 -22.14
CA LEU A 16 -29.93 8.26 -21.47
C LEU A 16 -28.63 9.08 -21.37
N GLN A 17 -27.49 8.45 -21.05
CA GLN A 17 -26.20 9.14 -21.01
C GLN A 17 -25.75 9.62 -22.41
N SER A 18 -25.95 8.81 -23.44
CA SER A 18 -25.64 9.18 -24.83
C SER A 18 -26.50 10.36 -25.30
N ALA A 19 -27.81 10.32 -24.99
CA ALA A 19 -28.74 11.42 -25.28
C ALA A 19 -28.35 12.71 -24.53
N ARG A 20 -27.95 12.60 -23.25
CA ARG A 20 -27.49 13.74 -22.44
C ARG A 20 -26.28 14.45 -23.04
N ARG A 21 -25.35 13.72 -23.65
CA ARG A 21 -24.16 14.30 -24.29
C ARG A 21 -24.49 15.13 -25.53
N LYS A 22 -25.58 14.82 -26.22
CA LYS A 22 -26.05 15.53 -27.43
C LYS A 22 -26.80 16.83 -27.11
N LEU A 23 -27.23 17.05 -25.87
CA LEU A 23 -27.94 18.27 -25.47
C LEU A 23 -26.98 19.44 -25.17
N PRO A 24 -27.42 20.70 -25.37
CA PRO A 24 -26.67 21.90 -24.97
C PRO A 24 -26.38 21.89 -23.47
N ILE A 25 -25.26 22.49 -23.03
CA ILE A 25 -24.78 22.45 -21.64
C ILE A 25 -25.85 22.92 -20.64
N GLY A 26 -26.67 23.92 -21.00
CA GLY A 26 -27.77 24.42 -20.16
C GLY A 26 -29.02 23.55 -20.09
N ARG A 27 -29.07 22.39 -20.77
CA ARG A 27 -30.24 21.49 -20.88
C ARG A 27 -29.93 20.04 -20.53
N ARG A 28 -28.90 19.81 -19.72
CA ARG A 28 -28.43 18.47 -19.33
C ARG A 28 -28.93 18.06 -17.95
N THR A 29 -29.98 18.68 -17.44
CA THR A 29 -30.56 18.27 -16.15
C THR A 29 -31.28 16.93 -16.30
N THR A 30 -31.44 16.21 -15.20
CA THR A 30 -32.19 14.95 -15.19
C THR A 30 -33.66 15.18 -15.61
N GLY A 31 -34.24 16.32 -15.22
CA GLY A 31 -35.60 16.70 -15.62
C GLY A 31 -35.74 16.94 -17.12
N ASP A 32 -34.76 17.59 -17.76
CA ASP A 32 -34.76 17.80 -19.22
C ASP A 32 -34.75 16.47 -19.99
N LEU A 33 -33.98 15.49 -19.51
CA LEU A 33 -33.91 14.16 -20.11
C LEU A 33 -35.23 13.41 -20.02
N TYR A 34 -35.85 13.42 -18.84
CA TYR A 34 -37.16 12.80 -18.65
C TYR A 34 -38.21 13.50 -19.52
N PHE A 35 -38.26 14.83 -19.55
CA PHE A 35 -39.20 15.57 -20.42
C PHE A 35 -39.02 15.19 -21.90
N LEU A 36 -37.78 15.15 -22.39
CA LEU A 36 -37.50 14.74 -23.76
C LEU A 36 -37.91 13.28 -24.02
N ALA A 37 -37.66 12.37 -23.07
CA ALA A 37 -38.06 10.98 -23.20
C ALA A 37 -39.59 10.82 -23.25
N PHE A 38 -40.34 11.53 -22.39
CA PHE A 38 -41.80 11.51 -22.37
C PHE A 38 -42.41 12.10 -23.63
N THR A 39 -41.89 13.24 -24.11
CA THR A 39 -42.38 13.90 -25.33
C THR A 39 -42.10 13.08 -26.59
N LEU A 40 -40.89 12.51 -26.71
CA LEU A 40 -40.55 11.60 -27.81
C LEU A 40 -41.41 10.34 -27.77
N SER A 41 -41.58 9.71 -26.60
CA SER A 41 -42.43 8.54 -26.45
C SER A 41 -43.89 8.83 -26.79
N GLY A 42 -44.39 10.02 -26.41
CA GLY A 42 -45.74 10.45 -26.77
C GLY A 42 -45.91 10.58 -28.28
N ALA A 43 -44.97 11.23 -28.96
CA ALA A 43 -45.00 11.38 -30.41
C ALA A 43 -44.89 10.03 -31.14
N THR A 44 -44.00 9.13 -30.70
CA THR A 44 -43.83 7.81 -31.33
C THR A 44 -45.05 6.92 -31.21
N VAL A 45 -45.86 7.07 -30.17
CA VAL A 45 -47.12 6.33 -29.99
C VAL A 45 -48.28 6.99 -30.73
N LEU A 46 -48.40 8.33 -30.67
CA LEU A 46 -49.54 9.06 -31.24
C LEU A 46 -49.52 9.08 -32.78
N ILE A 47 -48.35 9.15 -33.42
CA ILE A 47 -48.23 9.16 -34.89
C ILE A 47 -48.87 7.91 -35.53
N PRO A 48 -48.48 6.67 -35.19
CA PRO A 48 -49.10 5.48 -35.75
C PRO A 48 -50.55 5.30 -35.28
N LEU A 49 -50.87 5.69 -34.04
CA LEU A 49 -52.24 5.62 -33.52
C LEU A 49 -53.21 6.51 -34.31
N CYS A 50 -52.77 7.71 -34.70
CA CYS A 50 -53.54 8.62 -35.53
C CYS A 50 -53.90 7.96 -36.88
N VAL A 51 -52.90 7.42 -37.58
CA VAL A 51 -53.11 6.74 -38.87
C VAL A 51 -54.07 5.57 -38.72
N LEU A 52 -53.92 4.78 -37.65
CA LEU A 52 -54.79 3.65 -37.35
C LEU A 52 -56.24 4.10 -37.11
N LEU A 53 -56.47 5.14 -36.32
CA LEU A 53 -57.81 5.62 -35.99
C LEU A 53 -58.56 6.18 -37.20
N ILE A 54 -57.86 6.90 -38.08
CA ILE A 54 -58.43 7.39 -39.35
C ILE A 54 -58.83 6.20 -40.23
N ASN A 55 -57.96 5.20 -40.37
CA ASN A 55 -58.24 4.00 -41.15
C ASN A 55 -59.40 3.16 -40.58
N LEU A 56 -59.64 3.21 -39.27
CA LEU A 56 -60.75 2.54 -38.59
C LEU A 56 -62.07 3.34 -38.64
N GLY A 57 -62.11 4.49 -39.32
CA GLY A 57 -63.30 5.33 -39.45
C GLY A 57 -63.55 6.29 -38.28
N PHE A 58 -62.63 6.37 -37.31
CA PHE A 58 -62.67 7.35 -36.21
C PHE A 58 -61.97 8.65 -36.62
N GLU A 59 -62.39 9.26 -37.73
CA GLU A 59 -61.71 10.40 -38.33
C GLU A 59 -61.53 11.57 -37.35
N GLN A 60 -62.58 11.91 -36.60
CA GLN A 60 -62.53 13.02 -35.66
C GLN A 60 -61.51 12.80 -34.52
N THR A 61 -61.45 11.59 -33.96
CA THR A 61 -60.43 11.23 -32.97
C THR A 61 -59.03 11.20 -33.60
N GLY A 62 -58.93 10.73 -34.84
CA GLY A 62 -57.70 10.77 -35.63
C GLY A 62 -57.15 12.19 -35.81
N TYR A 63 -57.98 13.14 -36.23
CA TYR A 63 -57.60 14.56 -36.35
C TYR A 63 -57.23 15.17 -35.00
N LEU A 64 -57.93 14.79 -33.92
CA LEU A 64 -57.57 15.22 -32.58
C LEU A 64 -56.16 14.75 -32.21
N CYS A 65 -55.77 13.50 -32.51
CA CYS A 65 -54.40 13.03 -32.31
C CYS A 65 -53.36 13.85 -33.10
N ILE A 66 -53.67 14.30 -34.33
CA ILE A 66 -52.79 15.19 -35.11
C ILE A 66 -52.58 16.51 -34.36
N SER A 67 -53.67 17.11 -33.85
CA SER A 67 -53.59 18.33 -33.07
C SER A 67 -52.76 18.17 -31.79
N THR A 68 -52.87 17.02 -31.12
CA THR A 68 -52.07 16.67 -29.94
C THR A 68 -50.59 16.57 -30.28
N ILE A 69 -50.23 15.93 -31.40
CA ILE A 69 -48.85 15.85 -31.87
C ILE A 69 -48.29 17.26 -32.09
N GLY A 70 -49.07 18.15 -32.72
CA GLY A 70 -48.72 19.56 -32.85
C GLY A 70 -48.47 20.25 -31.50
N GLY A 71 -49.35 20.02 -30.52
CA GLY A 71 -49.17 20.53 -29.15
C GLY A 71 -47.94 19.97 -28.43
N ILE A 72 -47.59 18.70 -28.64
CA ILE A 72 -46.35 18.08 -28.12
C ILE A 72 -45.13 18.75 -28.76
N PHE A 73 -45.10 18.91 -30.09
CA PHE A 73 -44.01 19.63 -30.75
C PHE A 73 -43.91 21.09 -30.30
N PHE A 74 -45.04 21.75 -30.08
CA PHE A 74 -45.07 23.10 -29.53
C PHE A 74 -44.49 23.14 -28.10
N SER A 75 -44.77 22.12 -27.28
CA SER A 75 -44.16 21.99 -25.95
C SER A 75 -42.64 21.80 -26.02
N ILE A 76 -42.15 21.03 -26.99
CA ILE A 76 -40.71 20.88 -27.25
C ILE A 76 -40.11 22.22 -27.71
N LEU A 77 -40.80 22.98 -28.55
CA LEU A 77 -40.37 24.30 -29.00
C LEU A 77 -40.30 25.30 -27.83
N VAL A 78 -41.34 25.34 -26.99
CA VAL A 78 -41.38 26.16 -25.77
C VAL A 78 -40.26 25.76 -24.81
N TRP A 79 -39.99 24.45 -24.68
CA TRP A 79 -38.82 23.98 -23.92
C TRP A 79 -37.54 24.49 -24.56
N TRP A 80 -37.34 24.31 -25.86
CA TRP A 80 -36.12 24.71 -26.57
C TRP A 80 -35.82 26.21 -26.44
N LEU A 81 -36.84 27.06 -26.60
CA LEU A 81 -36.73 28.52 -26.56
C LEU A 81 -36.71 29.09 -25.14
N GLY A 82 -37.39 28.45 -24.18
CA GLY A 82 -37.63 29.00 -22.85
C GLY A 82 -36.58 28.61 -21.80
N LYS A 83 -36.15 29.52 -20.93
CA LYS A 83 -35.12 29.25 -19.89
C LYS A 83 -35.52 28.25 -18.80
N ARG A 84 -36.82 27.93 -18.65
CA ARG A 84 -37.35 27.06 -17.58
C ARG A 84 -38.11 25.88 -18.20
N LEU A 85 -38.01 24.71 -17.56
CA LEU A 85 -38.65 23.47 -17.99
C LEU A 85 -40.17 23.45 -17.70
N LEU A 86 -40.59 24.07 -16.60
CA LEU A 86 -41.97 24.00 -16.09
C LEU A 86 -43.05 24.42 -17.12
N PRO A 87 -42.94 25.54 -17.86
CA PRO A 87 -43.99 25.95 -18.81
C PRO A 87 -44.20 24.94 -19.94
N ALA A 88 -43.10 24.38 -20.47
CA ALA A 88 -43.17 23.37 -21.51
C ALA A 88 -43.85 22.09 -21.02
N MET A 89 -43.53 21.66 -19.79
CA MET A 89 -44.18 20.51 -19.18
C MET A 89 -45.67 20.72 -18.94
N LEU A 90 -46.06 21.89 -18.41
CA LEU A 90 -47.47 22.20 -18.18
C LEU A 90 -48.25 22.22 -19.50
N LEU A 91 -47.67 22.81 -20.54
CA LEU A 91 -48.25 22.81 -21.88
C LEU A 91 -48.44 21.39 -22.40
N PHE A 92 -47.42 20.53 -22.31
CA PHE A 92 -47.52 19.13 -22.69
C PHE A 92 -48.67 18.42 -21.94
N GLN A 93 -48.72 18.56 -20.62
CA GLN A 93 -49.74 17.90 -19.80
C GLN A 93 -51.15 18.38 -20.07
N LEU A 94 -51.33 19.70 -20.19
CA LEU A 94 -52.64 20.28 -20.48
C LEU A 94 -53.10 19.90 -21.89
N THR A 95 -52.18 19.81 -22.86
CA THR A 95 -52.49 19.31 -24.21
C THR A 95 -52.98 17.87 -24.16
N LEU A 96 -52.30 16.98 -23.44
CA LEU A 96 -52.72 15.58 -23.27
C LEU A 96 -54.07 15.47 -22.54
N LEU A 97 -54.23 16.19 -21.43
CA LEU A 97 -55.47 16.20 -20.67
C LEU A 97 -56.64 16.69 -21.52
N ALA A 98 -56.49 17.82 -22.21
CA ALA A 98 -57.52 18.37 -23.08
C ALA A 98 -57.87 17.39 -24.21
N THR A 99 -56.87 16.77 -24.84
CA THR A 99 -57.07 15.75 -25.88
C THR A 99 -57.92 14.59 -25.36
N ILE A 100 -57.59 14.06 -24.17
CA ILE A 100 -58.32 12.93 -23.59
C ILE A 100 -59.77 13.32 -23.27
N LEU A 101 -59.99 14.50 -22.71
CA LEU A 101 -61.34 14.97 -22.35
C LEU A 101 -62.21 15.28 -23.58
N ILE A 102 -61.64 15.90 -24.61
CA ILE A 102 -62.34 16.16 -25.88
C ILE A 102 -62.70 14.83 -26.53
N ASN A 103 -61.74 13.89 -26.64
CA ASN A 103 -62.02 12.56 -27.19
C ASN A 103 -63.11 11.84 -26.39
N ALA A 104 -63.02 11.88 -25.05
CA ALA A 104 -64.02 11.29 -24.18
C ALA A 104 -65.40 11.86 -24.47
N GLY A 105 -65.54 13.19 -24.55
CA GLY A 105 -66.81 13.85 -24.88
C GLY A 105 -67.41 13.41 -26.23
N MET A 106 -66.56 13.10 -27.22
CA MET A 106 -67.00 12.66 -28.56
C MET A 106 -67.41 11.19 -28.61
N THR A 107 -66.81 10.33 -27.76
CA THR A 107 -66.99 8.88 -27.83
C THR A 107 -67.78 8.27 -26.68
N GLY A 108 -68.54 9.06 -25.90
CA GLY A 108 -69.40 8.56 -24.80
C GLY A 108 -69.35 9.35 -23.49
N GLY A 109 -68.54 10.41 -23.41
CA GLY A 109 -68.26 11.16 -22.19
C GLY A 109 -67.64 10.28 -21.12
N VAL A 110 -68.31 10.14 -19.97
CA VAL A 110 -67.79 9.42 -18.80
C VAL A 110 -67.70 7.90 -19.01
N THR A 111 -68.47 7.33 -19.94
CA THR A 111 -68.37 5.90 -20.28
C THR A 111 -67.32 5.64 -21.37
N SER A 112 -66.63 6.68 -21.86
CA SER A 112 -65.62 6.54 -22.90
C SER A 112 -64.39 5.77 -22.42
N PRO A 113 -63.93 4.73 -23.16
CA PRO A 113 -62.65 4.08 -22.91
C PRO A 113 -61.44 5.02 -22.94
N ALA A 114 -61.56 6.21 -23.56
CA ALA A 114 -60.49 7.19 -23.64
C ALA A 114 -60.03 7.68 -22.25
N LEU A 115 -60.92 7.69 -21.24
CA LEU A 115 -60.61 8.16 -19.89
C LEU A 115 -59.59 7.28 -19.15
N ILE A 116 -59.34 6.04 -19.61
CA ILE A 116 -58.26 5.18 -19.07
C ILE A 116 -56.90 5.87 -19.20
N TRP A 117 -56.69 6.65 -20.27
CA TRP A 117 -55.44 7.35 -20.53
C TRP A 117 -55.13 8.48 -19.54
N LEU A 118 -56.11 8.91 -18.71
CA LEU A 118 -55.86 9.86 -17.62
C LEU A 118 -54.84 9.33 -16.60
N GLY A 119 -54.64 8.01 -16.50
CA GLY A 119 -53.63 7.42 -15.63
C GLY A 119 -52.19 7.76 -16.03
N ILE A 120 -51.94 8.05 -17.31
CA ILE A 120 -50.59 8.35 -17.82
C ILE A 120 -50.22 9.82 -17.69
N VAL A 121 -51.21 10.72 -17.79
CA VAL A 121 -51.03 12.18 -17.66
C VAL A 121 -50.12 12.55 -16.47
N PRO A 122 -50.40 12.18 -15.22
CA PRO A 122 -49.60 12.64 -14.08
C PRO A 122 -48.18 12.03 -14.01
N LEU A 123 -47.86 10.99 -14.80
CA LEU A 123 -46.61 10.23 -14.66
C LEU A 123 -45.36 11.08 -14.87
N MET A 124 -45.34 11.95 -15.88
CA MET A 124 -44.19 12.83 -16.13
C MET A 124 -43.96 13.81 -14.96
N MET A 125 -45.02 14.24 -14.26
CA MET A 125 -44.89 15.13 -13.11
C MET A 125 -44.19 14.45 -11.93
N LEU A 126 -44.41 13.15 -11.76
CA LEU A 126 -43.75 12.34 -10.75
C LEU A 126 -42.23 12.23 -10.98
N PHE A 127 -41.80 12.02 -12.23
CA PHE A 127 -40.38 11.83 -12.56
C PHE A 127 -39.57 13.13 -12.66
N VAL A 128 -40.23 14.25 -12.96
CA VAL A 128 -39.52 15.50 -13.29
C VAL A 128 -39.63 16.57 -12.19
N LEU A 129 -40.77 16.67 -11.49
CA LEU A 129 -40.99 17.72 -10.48
C LEU A 129 -41.08 17.13 -9.07
N SER A 130 -42.28 16.77 -8.64
CA SER A 130 -42.54 16.28 -7.29
C SER A 130 -43.87 15.55 -7.22
N ARG A 131 -44.06 14.79 -6.15
CA ARG A 131 -45.35 14.18 -5.81
C ARG A 131 -46.48 15.20 -5.70
N ALA A 132 -46.22 16.38 -5.15
CA ALA A 132 -47.27 17.39 -5.00
C ALA A 132 -47.85 17.78 -6.36
N TRP A 133 -47.01 17.92 -7.39
CA TRP A 133 -47.43 18.16 -8.76
C TRP A 133 -48.17 16.97 -9.37
N CYS A 134 -47.67 15.74 -9.16
CA CYS A 134 -48.35 14.52 -9.60
C CYS A 134 -49.77 14.42 -9.00
N ASN A 135 -49.90 14.63 -7.69
CA ASN A 135 -51.16 14.61 -6.97
C ASN A 135 -52.09 15.76 -7.39
N ALA A 136 -51.55 16.95 -7.65
CA ALA A 136 -52.33 18.07 -8.18
C ALA A 136 -52.95 17.74 -9.55
N PHE A 137 -52.19 17.11 -10.44
CA PHE A 137 -52.69 16.66 -11.74
C PHE A 137 -53.69 15.50 -11.61
N LEU A 138 -53.49 14.56 -10.69
CA LEU A 138 -54.46 13.52 -10.39
C LEU A 138 -55.77 14.11 -9.83
N MET A 139 -55.71 15.13 -8.97
CA MET A 139 -56.89 15.86 -8.49
C MET A 139 -57.59 16.62 -9.62
N LEU A 140 -56.82 17.23 -10.54
CA LEU A 140 -57.36 17.86 -11.73
C LEU A 140 -58.08 16.85 -12.64
N CYS A 141 -57.51 15.66 -12.84
CA CYS A 141 -58.16 14.58 -13.58
C CYS A 141 -59.44 14.11 -12.90
N LEU A 142 -59.44 13.98 -11.56
CA LEU A 142 -60.63 13.62 -10.80
C LEU A 142 -61.75 14.65 -10.97
N GLY A 143 -61.40 15.94 -10.85
CA GLY A 143 -62.33 17.04 -11.10
C GLY A 143 -62.88 17.04 -12.52
N ALA A 144 -62.04 16.72 -13.52
CA ALA A 144 -62.46 16.65 -14.91
C ALA A 144 -63.45 15.50 -15.18
N VAL A 145 -63.25 14.31 -14.58
CA VAL A 145 -64.18 13.18 -14.68
C VAL A 145 -65.52 13.53 -14.03
N LEU A 146 -65.51 14.12 -12.83
CA LEU A 146 -66.73 14.57 -12.14
C LEU A 146 -67.43 15.69 -12.92
N GLY A 147 -66.67 16.59 -13.53
CA GLY A 147 -67.19 17.65 -14.39
C GLY A 147 -67.89 17.08 -15.63
N LEU A 148 -67.27 16.12 -16.31
CA LEU A 148 -67.91 15.41 -17.44
C LEU A 148 -69.19 14.70 -17.01
N PHE A 149 -69.18 14.05 -15.84
CA PHE A 149 -70.36 13.38 -15.30
C PHE A 149 -71.50 14.37 -15.02
N ALA A 150 -71.19 15.51 -14.40
CA ALA A 150 -72.16 16.56 -14.14
C ALA A 150 -72.73 17.13 -15.44
N LEU A 151 -71.88 17.45 -16.41
CA LEU A 151 -72.30 17.98 -17.72
C LEU A 151 -73.22 17.01 -18.47
N GLN A 152 -72.97 15.70 -18.41
CA GLN A 152 -73.86 14.69 -18.99
C GLN A 152 -75.15 14.51 -18.18
N SER A 153 -75.08 14.61 -16.85
CA SER A 153 -76.25 14.48 -15.97
C SER A 153 -77.24 15.64 -16.11
N TYR A 154 -76.74 16.83 -16.45
CA TYR A 154 -77.55 18.02 -16.75
C TYR A 154 -77.93 18.15 -18.23
N GLU A 155 -77.66 17.13 -19.05
CA GLU A 155 -77.96 17.10 -20.50
C GLU A 155 -77.28 18.22 -21.31
N ILE A 156 -76.24 18.86 -20.75
CA ILE A 156 -75.45 19.88 -21.45
C ILE A 156 -74.56 19.23 -22.51
N LEU A 157 -74.06 18.02 -22.23
CA LEU A 157 -73.30 17.20 -23.18
C LEU A 157 -74.15 16.01 -23.64
N PRO A 158 -74.28 15.75 -24.96
CA PRO A 158 -75.11 14.66 -25.46
C PRO A 158 -74.57 13.29 -25.02
N ILE A 159 -75.49 12.41 -24.61
CA ILE A 159 -75.15 11.02 -24.27
C ILE A 159 -75.02 10.23 -25.57
N VAL A 160 -73.79 10.05 -26.03
CA VAL A 160 -73.49 9.23 -27.21
C VAL A 160 -73.66 7.76 -26.84
N GLY A 161 -74.61 7.06 -27.49
CA GLY A 161 -74.79 5.61 -27.38
C GLY A 161 -75.90 5.09 -26.45
N HIS A 162 -76.94 5.87 -26.12
CA HIS A 162 -78.07 5.46 -25.27
C HIS A 162 -77.66 4.90 -23.88
N ALA A 163 -76.55 5.38 -23.32
CA ALA A 163 -76.09 4.91 -22.02
C ALA A 163 -77.12 5.18 -20.91
N SER A 164 -77.40 4.18 -20.09
CA SER A 164 -78.36 4.33 -18.98
C SER A 164 -77.80 5.25 -17.87
N PRO A 165 -78.64 5.94 -17.07
CA PRO A 165 -78.16 6.71 -15.91
C PRO A 165 -77.38 5.87 -14.88
N SER A 166 -77.61 4.55 -14.84
CA SER A 166 -76.80 3.61 -14.07
C SER A 166 -75.40 3.41 -14.64
N GLU A 167 -75.26 3.30 -15.97
CA GLU A 167 -73.97 3.15 -16.64
C GLU A 167 -73.11 4.41 -16.51
N LEU A 168 -73.71 5.61 -16.61
CA LEU A 168 -73.00 6.87 -16.39
C LEU A 168 -72.44 6.97 -14.96
N ARG A 169 -73.25 6.63 -13.96
CA ARG A 169 -72.82 6.60 -12.54
C ARG A 169 -71.73 5.55 -12.33
N PHE A 170 -71.89 4.36 -12.90
CA PHE A 170 -70.90 3.30 -12.79
C PHE A 170 -69.56 3.69 -13.42
N GLY A 171 -69.55 4.25 -14.64
CA GLY A 171 -68.36 4.75 -15.29
C GLY A 171 -67.64 5.84 -14.47
N ALA A 172 -68.40 6.79 -13.93
CA ALA A 172 -67.86 7.85 -13.06
C ALA A 172 -67.16 7.25 -11.83
N VAL A 173 -67.83 6.32 -11.15
CA VAL A 173 -67.27 5.64 -9.96
C VAL A 173 -66.01 4.87 -10.32
N MET A 174 -66.00 4.13 -11.43
CA MET A 174 -64.83 3.34 -11.87
C MET A 174 -63.63 4.22 -12.20
N HIS A 175 -63.83 5.34 -12.90
CA HIS A 175 -62.75 6.28 -13.22
C HIS A 175 -62.25 7.02 -11.98
N CYS A 176 -63.14 7.45 -11.07
CA CYS A 176 -62.76 8.03 -9.79
C CYS A 176 -61.93 7.02 -8.95
N PHE A 177 -62.38 5.77 -8.87
CA PHE A 177 -61.66 4.70 -8.17
C PHE A 177 -60.28 4.43 -8.80
N PHE A 178 -60.19 4.42 -10.13
CA PHE A 178 -58.92 4.31 -10.84
C PHE A 178 -57.97 5.47 -10.49
N ILE A 179 -58.43 6.71 -10.47
CA ILE A 179 -57.59 7.87 -10.11
C ILE A 179 -57.14 7.80 -8.64
N VAL A 180 -58.03 7.42 -7.72
CA VAL A 180 -57.69 7.27 -6.30
C VAL A 180 -56.67 6.15 -6.08
N THR A 181 -56.81 5.01 -6.75
CA THR A 181 -55.83 3.92 -6.67
C THR A 181 -54.47 4.32 -7.24
N GLN A 182 -54.42 5.13 -8.31
CA GLN A 182 -53.18 5.72 -8.81
C GLN A 182 -52.53 6.66 -7.78
N MET A 183 -53.32 7.53 -7.11
CA MET A 183 -52.79 8.37 -6.03
C MET A 183 -52.14 7.52 -4.93
N LEU A 184 -52.81 6.45 -4.47
CA LEU A 184 -52.28 5.56 -3.45
C LEU A 184 -50.97 4.89 -3.91
N LEU A 185 -50.94 4.36 -5.14
CA LEU A 185 -49.76 3.71 -5.71
C LEU A 185 -48.53 4.64 -5.72
N VAL A 186 -48.71 5.90 -6.14
CA VAL A 186 -47.64 6.91 -6.14
C VAL A 186 -47.10 7.14 -4.73
N THR A 187 -47.97 7.21 -3.72
CA THR A 187 -47.53 7.37 -2.33
C THR A 187 -46.74 6.18 -1.81
N THR A 188 -47.13 4.95 -2.17
CA THR A 188 -46.45 3.73 -1.73
C THR A 188 -45.07 3.60 -2.36
N ILE A 189 -44.94 3.82 -3.67
CA ILE A 189 -43.66 3.73 -4.39
C ILE A 189 -42.65 4.72 -3.81
N GLU A 190 -43.07 5.96 -3.56
CA GLU A 190 -42.21 6.98 -2.96
C GLU A 190 -41.78 6.59 -1.53
N GLY A 191 -42.71 6.08 -0.72
CA GLY A 191 -42.41 5.61 0.64
C GLY A 191 -41.33 4.53 0.65
N VAL A 192 -41.44 3.55 -0.27
CA VAL A 192 -40.44 2.49 -0.44
C VAL A 192 -39.11 3.05 -0.93
N ASN A 193 -39.11 3.94 -1.93
CA ASN A 193 -37.89 4.55 -2.46
C ASN A 193 -37.15 5.37 -1.40
N LEU A 194 -37.86 6.17 -0.61
CA LEU A 194 -37.28 6.94 0.49
C LEU A 194 -36.67 6.04 1.56
N GLN A 195 -37.31 4.91 1.88
CA GLN A 195 -36.75 3.91 2.80
C GLN A 195 -35.49 3.25 2.23
N GLN A 196 -35.47 2.92 0.93
CA GLN A 196 -34.30 2.36 0.26
C GLN A 196 -33.12 3.32 0.28
N ILE A 197 -33.34 4.60 -0.04
CA ILE A 197 -32.29 5.64 -0.01
C ILE A 197 -31.71 5.75 1.40
N LYS A 198 -32.56 5.89 2.44
CA LYS A 198 -32.11 5.95 3.84
C LYS A 198 -31.35 4.71 4.26
N ARG A 199 -31.74 3.52 3.79
CA ARG A 199 -31.03 2.26 4.07
C ARG A 199 -29.65 2.26 3.45
N ILE A 200 -29.52 2.68 2.20
CA ILE A 200 -28.24 2.78 1.49
C ILE A 200 -27.31 3.77 2.19
N GLU A 201 -27.81 4.94 2.58
CA GLU A 201 -27.04 5.94 3.34
C GLU A 201 -26.48 5.38 4.65
N ARG A 202 -27.31 4.66 5.44
CA ARG A 202 -26.87 4.03 6.69
C ARG A 202 -25.80 2.96 6.45
N ILE A 203 -25.96 2.14 5.42
CA ILE A 203 -24.99 1.11 5.06
C ILE A 203 -23.66 1.77 4.66
N ASN A 204 -23.70 2.80 3.82
CA ASN A 204 -22.50 3.53 3.40
C ASN A 204 -21.79 4.18 4.60
N LEU A 205 -22.53 4.81 5.51
CA LEU A 205 -21.96 5.38 6.73
C LEU A 205 -21.30 4.31 7.60
N ARG A 206 -21.97 3.17 7.80
CA ARG A 206 -21.42 2.05 8.57
C ARG A 206 -20.16 1.47 7.92
N LEU A 207 -20.13 1.33 6.59
CA LEU A 207 -18.96 0.87 5.86
C LEU A 207 -17.78 1.82 6.05
N ASN A 208 -18.01 3.13 5.94
CA ASN A 208 -16.95 4.13 6.15
C ASN A 208 -16.41 4.10 7.59
N LEU A 209 -17.27 3.97 8.59
CA LEU A 209 -16.85 3.87 9.98
C LEU A 209 -16.04 2.60 10.26
N LEU A 210 -16.45 1.47 9.70
CA LEU A 210 -15.71 0.21 9.82
C LEU A 210 -14.35 0.28 9.12
N ALA A 211 -14.28 0.89 7.94
CA ALA A 211 -13.02 1.10 7.23
C ALA A 211 -12.04 1.93 8.08
N LEU A 212 -12.49 3.04 8.66
CA LEU A 212 -11.67 3.88 9.52
C LEU A 212 -11.22 3.16 10.81
N ALA A 213 -12.10 2.36 11.41
CA ALA A 213 -11.76 1.57 12.59
C ALA A 213 -10.71 0.50 12.28
N LEU A 214 -10.82 -0.14 11.10
CA LEU A 214 -9.85 -1.12 10.63
C LEU A 214 -8.48 -0.46 10.36
N GLU A 215 -8.46 0.72 9.74
CA GLU A 215 -7.25 1.49 9.50
C GLU A 215 -6.54 1.84 10.81
N LYS A 216 -7.26 2.40 11.80
CA LYS A 216 -6.70 2.69 13.13
C LYS A 216 -6.19 1.45 13.85
N ALA A 217 -6.92 0.33 13.76
CA ALA A 217 -6.49 -0.93 14.36
C ALA A 217 -5.18 -1.44 13.71
N ASN A 218 -5.02 -1.24 12.41
CA ASN A 218 -3.80 -1.61 11.69
C ASN A 218 -2.63 -0.71 12.09
N GLU A 219 -2.82 0.61 12.14
CA GLU A 219 -1.80 1.55 12.62
C GLU A 219 -1.32 1.23 14.05
N HIS A 220 -2.25 0.89 14.96
CA HIS A 220 -1.90 0.49 16.33
C HIS A 220 -1.09 -0.80 16.36
N LYS A 221 -1.47 -1.80 15.56
CA LYS A 221 -0.72 -3.05 15.41
C LYS A 221 0.70 -2.79 14.93
N ASP A 222 0.86 -1.85 13.99
CA ASP A 222 2.16 -1.54 13.37
C ASP A 222 3.09 -0.80 14.34
N LYS A 223 2.55 0.22 15.04
CA LYS A 223 3.27 0.90 16.12
C LYS A 223 3.69 -0.07 17.22
N PHE A 224 2.82 -1.01 17.57
CA PHE A 224 3.14 -2.06 18.54
C PHE A 224 4.30 -2.94 18.07
N LEU A 225 4.28 -3.44 16.83
CA LEU A 225 5.36 -4.28 16.30
C LEU A 225 6.70 -3.54 16.25
N SER A 226 6.71 -2.28 15.79
CA SER A 226 7.92 -1.46 15.76
C SER A 226 8.48 -1.18 17.16
N SER A 227 7.61 -0.83 18.12
CA SER A 227 8.01 -0.53 19.50
C SER A 227 8.55 -1.76 20.20
N VAL A 228 7.83 -2.88 20.11
CA VAL A 228 8.23 -4.16 20.73
C VAL A 228 9.56 -4.63 20.16
N SER A 229 9.76 -4.52 18.85
CA SER A 229 11.06 -4.92 18.29
C SER A 229 12.21 -4.04 18.78
N HIS A 230 12.01 -2.73 18.91
CA HIS A 230 13.05 -1.86 19.46
C HIS A 230 13.33 -2.20 20.92
N GLU A 231 12.28 -2.39 21.72
CA GLU A 231 12.38 -2.76 23.13
C GLU A 231 12.98 -4.16 23.34
N MET A 232 12.82 -5.08 22.40
CA MET A 232 13.44 -6.41 22.45
C MET A 232 14.89 -6.41 21.94
N ARG A 233 15.21 -5.56 20.96
CA ARG A 233 16.58 -5.47 20.39
C ARG A 233 17.59 -4.94 21.40
N THR A 234 17.23 -3.91 22.17
CA THR A 234 18.12 -3.28 23.16
C THR A 234 18.64 -4.25 24.24
N PRO A 235 17.79 -5.00 24.98
CA PRO A 235 18.27 -5.96 25.96
C PRO A 235 19.04 -7.12 25.31
N LEU A 236 18.64 -7.57 24.12
CA LEU A 236 19.34 -8.67 23.44
C LEU A 236 20.74 -8.28 22.96
N ASN A 237 20.90 -7.07 22.44
CA ASN A 237 22.22 -6.53 22.10
C ASN A 237 23.10 -6.43 23.35
N GLY A 238 22.51 -6.08 24.50
CA GLY A 238 23.19 -6.12 25.80
C GLY A 238 23.66 -7.52 26.16
N VAL A 239 22.78 -8.53 26.09
CA VAL A 239 23.12 -9.94 26.34
C VAL A 239 24.23 -10.43 25.39
N ASN A 240 24.11 -10.15 24.09
CA ASN A 240 25.14 -10.49 23.11
C ASN A 240 26.48 -9.82 23.39
N GLY A 241 26.47 -8.56 23.83
CA GLY A 241 27.68 -7.84 24.24
C GLY A 241 28.38 -8.55 25.41
N TYR A 242 27.65 -8.93 26.46
CA TYR A 242 28.21 -9.67 27.59
C TYR A 242 28.73 -11.04 27.20
N LEU A 243 27.99 -11.78 26.37
CA LEU A 243 28.40 -13.09 25.89
C LEU A 243 29.65 -13.00 25.00
N ALA A 244 29.77 -11.98 24.16
CA ALA A 244 30.98 -11.74 23.37
C ALA A 244 32.20 -11.42 24.26
N LEU A 245 32.02 -10.63 25.31
CA LEU A 245 33.09 -10.34 26.28
C LEU A 245 33.49 -11.58 27.09
N LEU A 246 32.52 -12.42 27.46
CA LEU A 246 32.76 -13.69 28.12
C LEU A 246 33.50 -14.67 27.21
N ASN A 247 33.15 -14.73 25.92
CA ASN A 247 33.79 -15.64 24.97
C ASN A 247 35.25 -15.26 24.65
N LYS A 248 35.67 -14.03 24.96
CA LYS A 248 37.06 -13.55 24.81
C LYS A 248 37.93 -13.80 26.04
N ARG A 249 37.38 -14.34 27.13
CA ARG A 249 38.12 -14.60 28.36
C ARG A 249 38.81 -15.97 28.30
N GLU A 250 40.13 -15.99 28.43
CA GLU A 250 40.95 -17.21 28.44
C GLU A 250 41.01 -17.90 29.81
N ASP A 251 40.47 -17.27 30.86
CA ASP A 251 40.45 -17.77 32.25
C ASP A 251 39.24 -18.66 32.57
N LEU A 252 38.41 -18.98 31.56
CA LEU A 252 37.17 -19.75 31.73
C LEU A 252 37.40 -21.26 31.46
N PRO A 253 36.77 -22.15 32.24
CA PRO A 253 36.76 -23.59 31.94
C PRO A 253 36.13 -23.88 30.57
N ASP A 254 36.60 -24.91 29.87
CA ASP A 254 36.12 -25.29 28.53
C ASP A 254 34.58 -25.46 28.47
N GLU A 255 33.97 -26.08 29.49
CA GLU A 255 32.51 -26.22 29.58
C GLU A 255 31.78 -24.86 29.65
N ALA A 256 32.36 -23.85 30.30
CA ALA A 256 31.77 -22.52 30.40
C ALA A 256 31.87 -21.79 29.05
N THR A 257 33.01 -21.91 28.36
CA THR A 257 33.20 -21.34 27.02
C THR A 257 32.22 -21.93 26.01
N GLU A 258 31.97 -23.25 26.07
CA GLU A 258 30.97 -23.90 25.23
C GLU A 258 29.55 -23.39 25.52
N GLN A 259 29.18 -23.26 26.80
CA GLN A 259 27.87 -22.71 27.22
C GLN A 259 27.66 -21.25 26.79
N ILE A 260 28.71 -20.43 26.89
CA ILE A 260 28.70 -19.04 26.41
C ILE A 260 28.49 -19.00 24.89
N GLY A 261 29.18 -19.88 24.16
CA GLY A 261 28.98 -20.06 22.72
C GLY A 261 27.54 -20.41 22.36
N TYR A 262 26.92 -21.38 23.06
CA TYR A 262 25.51 -21.73 22.85
C TYR A 262 24.56 -20.56 23.17
N ALA A 263 24.79 -19.86 24.27
CA ALA A 263 23.98 -18.70 24.63
C ALA A 263 24.09 -17.57 23.59
N PHE A 264 25.28 -17.33 23.04
CA PHE A 264 25.53 -16.31 22.03
C PHE A 264 24.82 -16.66 20.71
N LEU A 265 24.88 -17.94 20.31
CA LEU A 265 24.17 -18.45 19.15
C LEU A 265 22.65 -18.28 19.31
N ALA A 266 22.10 -18.62 20.48
CA ALA A 266 20.68 -18.51 20.78
C ALA A 266 20.19 -17.06 20.76
N ALA A 267 20.92 -16.13 21.36
CA ALA A 267 20.58 -14.72 21.37
C ALA A 267 20.70 -14.09 19.96
N SER A 268 21.76 -14.39 19.22
CA SER A 268 21.91 -13.94 17.82
C SER A 268 20.80 -14.48 16.91
N HIS A 269 20.38 -15.73 17.10
CA HIS A 269 19.24 -16.30 16.39
C HIS A 269 17.93 -15.57 16.72
N LEU A 270 17.70 -15.24 18.00
CA LEU A 270 16.50 -14.51 18.41
C LEU A 270 16.44 -13.08 17.85
N LEU A 271 17.58 -12.37 17.77
CA LEU A 271 17.65 -11.08 17.05
C LEU A 271 17.28 -11.23 15.58
N THR A 272 17.77 -12.29 14.93
CA THR A 272 17.45 -12.57 13.53
C THR A 272 15.95 -12.77 13.35
N ILE A 273 15.29 -13.53 14.23
CA ILE A 273 13.83 -13.72 14.20
C ILE A 273 13.07 -12.40 14.35
N ILE A 274 13.50 -11.56 15.29
CA ILE A 274 12.84 -10.28 15.56
C ILE A 274 12.94 -9.37 14.34
N ASN A 275 14.13 -9.28 13.74
CA ASN A 275 14.37 -8.49 12.53
C ASN A 275 13.58 -9.05 11.34
N ASP A 276 13.56 -10.37 11.16
CA ASP A 276 12.80 -11.06 10.12
C ASP A 276 11.28 -10.79 10.23
N LEU A 277 10.74 -10.75 11.45
CA LEU A 277 9.34 -10.44 11.71
C LEU A 277 9.01 -8.99 11.38
N LEU A 278 9.91 -8.06 11.74
CA LEU A 278 9.78 -6.64 11.38
C LEU A 278 9.83 -6.43 9.87
N ASP A 279 10.86 -6.96 9.20
CA ASP A 279 11.05 -6.86 7.76
C ASP A 279 9.79 -7.37 7.04
N TYR A 280 9.28 -8.54 7.46
CA TYR A 280 8.03 -9.08 6.93
C TYR A 280 6.83 -8.14 7.11
N SER A 281 6.71 -7.50 8.28
CA SER A 281 5.64 -6.53 8.55
C SER A 281 5.76 -5.29 7.66
N GLN A 282 6.95 -4.73 7.52
CA GLN A 282 7.21 -3.54 6.70
C GLN A 282 6.96 -3.80 5.20
N ILE A 283 7.36 -4.97 4.69
CA ILE A 283 7.13 -5.35 3.30
C ILE A 283 5.63 -5.47 3.00
N ARG A 284 4.83 -6.07 3.89
CA ARG A 284 3.37 -6.20 3.71
C ARG A 284 2.64 -4.86 3.57
N GLN A 285 3.19 -3.80 4.15
CA GLN A 285 2.61 -2.45 4.10
C GLN A 285 3.07 -1.65 2.88
N GLY A 286 4.03 -2.16 2.09
CA GLY A 286 4.63 -1.44 0.97
C GLY A 286 5.61 -0.34 1.39
N ASN A 287 5.95 -0.25 2.68
CA ASN A 287 6.88 0.74 3.24
C ASN A 287 8.36 0.30 3.15
N PHE A 288 8.61 -0.87 2.58
CA PHE A 288 9.96 -1.42 2.46
C PHE A 288 10.69 -0.83 1.26
N MET A 289 11.81 -0.15 1.51
CA MET A 289 12.67 0.45 0.49
C MET A 289 13.98 -0.33 0.38
N LEU A 290 14.34 -0.72 -0.86
CA LEU A 290 15.62 -1.36 -1.15
C LEU A 290 16.73 -0.30 -1.18
N THR A 291 17.85 -0.59 -0.52
CA THR A 291 19.04 0.27 -0.52
C THR A 291 19.98 -0.16 -1.63
N MET A 292 19.65 0.23 -2.86
CA MET A 292 20.42 -0.14 -4.06
C MET A 292 21.79 0.54 -4.07
N GLN A 293 22.86 -0.25 -4.19
CA GLN A 293 24.26 0.20 -4.18
C GLN A 293 25.08 -0.49 -5.29
N PRO A 294 26.09 0.18 -5.86
CA PRO A 294 27.05 -0.45 -6.78
C PRO A 294 27.78 -1.60 -6.06
N THR A 295 27.58 -2.83 -6.51
CA THR A 295 28.17 -4.01 -5.86
C THR A 295 28.83 -4.92 -6.88
N GLN A 296 29.96 -5.51 -6.49
CA GLN A 296 30.62 -6.57 -7.24
C GLN A 296 29.89 -7.91 -7.05
N LEU A 297 29.05 -8.30 -8.02
CA LEU A 297 28.25 -9.53 -7.92
C LEU A 297 29.11 -10.80 -7.75
N PRO A 298 30.21 -11.02 -8.50
CA PRO A 298 31.09 -12.17 -8.29
C PRO A 298 31.62 -12.28 -6.87
N LYS A 299 32.07 -11.15 -6.30
CA LYS A 299 32.63 -11.08 -4.94
C LYS A 299 31.57 -11.39 -3.89
N LEU A 300 30.37 -10.84 -4.03
CA LEU A 300 29.26 -11.08 -3.13
C LEU A 300 28.85 -12.56 -3.11
N LEU A 301 28.65 -13.18 -4.27
CA LEU A 301 28.26 -14.60 -4.34
C LEU A 301 29.33 -15.52 -3.76
N LEU A 302 30.60 -15.22 -4.02
CA LEU A 302 31.73 -15.96 -3.47
C LEU A 302 31.82 -15.83 -1.95
N GLN A 303 31.56 -14.64 -1.40
CA GLN A 303 31.51 -14.42 0.05
C GLN A 303 30.39 -15.24 0.70
N VAL A 304 29.18 -15.20 0.14
CA VAL A 304 28.04 -15.99 0.66
C VAL A 304 28.32 -17.49 0.62
N HIS A 305 28.90 -17.98 -0.48
CA HIS A 305 29.31 -19.39 -0.60
C HIS A 305 30.36 -19.76 0.46
N GLN A 306 31.38 -18.93 0.66
CA GLN A 306 32.39 -19.19 1.69
C GLN A 306 31.81 -19.23 3.10
N THR A 307 30.84 -18.36 3.43
CA THR A 307 30.19 -18.33 4.75
C THR A 307 29.54 -19.67 5.12
N LEU A 308 28.93 -20.38 4.16
CA LEU A 308 28.24 -21.65 4.41
C LEU A 308 29.10 -22.89 4.13
N LYS A 309 30.30 -22.71 3.58
CA LYS A 309 31.20 -23.82 3.19
C LYS A 309 31.58 -24.70 4.38
N GLY A 310 31.82 -24.11 5.56
CA GLY A 310 32.13 -24.87 6.79
C GLY A 310 31.00 -25.82 7.17
N GLN A 311 29.77 -25.32 7.22
CA GLN A 311 28.57 -26.11 7.58
C GLN A 311 28.31 -27.25 6.59
N ALA A 312 28.53 -27.01 5.29
CA ALA A 312 28.40 -28.04 4.28
C ALA A 312 29.47 -29.13 4.41
N LEU A 313 30.72 -28.74 4.72
CA LEU A 313 31.85 -29.65 4.90
C LEU A 313 31.67 -30.54 6.15
N GLU A 314 31.20 -29.96 7.26
CA GLU A 314 30.88 -30.71 8.49
C GLU A 314 29.81 -31.79 8.25
N LYS A 315 28.85 -31.51 7.35
CA LYS A 315 27.85 -32.49 6.90
C LYS A 315 28.34 -33.45 5.81
N GLY A 316 29.55 -33.27 5.28
CA GLY A 316 30.09 -34.08 4.19
C GLY A 316 29.39 -33.88 2.84
N LEU A 317 28.82 -32.69 2.59
CA LEU A 317 28.15 -32.36 1.33
C LEU A 317 29.13 -31.76 0.32
N ALA A 318 28.97 -32.10 -0.96
CA ALA A 318 29.65 -31.38 -2.04
C ALA A 318 28.96 -30.02 -2.22
N PHE A 319 29.71 -28.93 -2.04
CA PHE A 319 29.16 -27.57 -2.09
C PHE A 319 29.83 -26.74 -3.19
N GLU A 320 29.11 -26.56 -4.28
CA GLU A 320 29.65 -26.01 -5.52
C GLU A 320 29.05 -24.65 -5.88
N LEU A 321 29.85 -23.83 -6.57
CA LEU A 321 29.44 -22.55 -7.14
C LEU A 321 29.86 -22.52 -8.61
N GLN A 322 28.91 -22.28 -9.50
CA GLN A 322 29.12 -22.27 -10.95
C GLN A 322 28.54 -21.01 -11.61
N GLY A 323 29.12 -20.60 -12.74
CA GLY A 323 28.60 -19.51 -13.57
C GLY A 323 29.00 -18.09 -13.16
N ILE A 324 29.94 -17.94 -12.22
CA ILE A 324 30.46 -16.64 -11.78
C ILE A 324 31.09 -15.85 -12.94
N ASP A 325 31.83 -16.53 -13.82
CA ASP A 325 32.63 -15.91 -14.88
C ASP A 325 31.77 -15.21 -15.96
N HIS A 326 30.47 -15.53 -16.01
CA HIS A 326 29.53 -14.98 -16.97
C HIS A 326 28.68 -13.84 -16.39
N LEU A 327 28.91 -13.47 -15.12
CA LEU A 327 28.20 -12.38 -14.47
C LEU A 327 28.82 -11.02 -14.80
N PRO A 328 28.00 -9.96 -14.85
CA PRO A 328 28.54 -8.61 -14.92
C PRO A 328 29.34 -8.31 -13.64
N ALA A 329 30.48 -7.64 -13.82
CA ALA A 329 31.38 -7.32 -12.72
C ALA A 329 30.73 -6.42 -11.67
N TRP A 330 29.91 -5.46 -12.10
CA TRP A 330 29.26 -4.47 -11.25
C TRP A 330 27.80 -4.30 -11.59
N ALA A 331 26.96 -4.20 -10.57
CA ALA A 331 25.53 -4.02 -10.74
C ALA A 331 24.91 -3.28 -9.53
N MET A 332 23.83 -2.54 -9.76
CA MET A 332 23.05 -1.90 -8.69
C MET A 332 22.18 -2.95 -8.01
N VAL A 333 22.55 -3.34 -6.80
CA VAL A 333 21.80 -4.29 -5.98
C VAL A 333 21.78 -3.84 -4.53
N ASP A 334 20.84 -4.37 -3.75
CA ASP A 334 20.91 -4.31 -2.30
C ASP A 334 21.73 -5.51 -1.78
N PRO A 335 23.00 -5.33 -1.37
CA PRO A 335 23.88 -6.44 -1.02
C PRO A 335 23.40 -7.19 0.22
N GLN A 336 22.78 -6.49 1.18
CA GLN A 336 22.28 -7.10 2.41
C GLN A 336 21.09 -8.01 2.11
N ARG A 337 20.12 -7.51 1.32
CA ARG A 337 18.91 -8.29 0.99
C ARG A 337 19.20 -9.45 0.04
N LEU A 338 20.13 -9.27 -0.90
CA LEU A 338 20.58 -10.37 -1.76
C LEU A 338 21.30 -11.46 -0.96
N THR A 339 22.15 -11.06 -0.01
CA THR A 339 22.79 -11.99 0.93
C THR A 339 21.75 -12.75 1.75
N GLN A 340 20.74 -12.07 2.30
CA GLN A 340 19.67 -12.68 3.08
C GLN A 340 18.87 -13.71 2.26
N ILE A 341 18.51 -13.39 1.01
CA ILE A 341 17.84 -14.34 0.09
C ILE A 341 18.70 -15.60 -0.10
N LEU A 342 19.98 -15.42 -0.40
CA LEU A 342 20.89 -16.53 -0.68
C LEU A 342 21.16 -17.40 0.55
N LEU A 343 21.39 -16.79 1.72
CA LEU A 343 21.59 -17.52 2.97
C LEU A 343 20.34 -18.33 3.34
N ASN A 344 19.13 -17.79 3.11
CA ASN A 344 17.89 -18.53 3.33
C ASN A 344 17.76 -19.74 2.40
N LEU A 345 18.05 -19.59 1.12
CA LEU A 345 17.93 -20.68 0.16
C LEU A 345 19.02 -21.75 0.32
N LEU A 346 20.29 -21.34 0.44
CA LEU A 346 21.43 -22.25 0.61
C LEU A 346 21.43 -22.92 1.98
N GLY A 347 21.07 -22.18 3.03
CA GLY A 347 20.91 -22.73 4.38
C GLY A 347 19.83 -23.82 4.41
N ASN A 348 18.70 -23.61 3.74
CA ASN A 348 17.68 -24.65 3.59
C ASN A 348 18.20 -25.85 2.78
N ALA A 349 18.90 -25.63 1.66
CA ALA A 349 19.47 -26.70 0.86
C ALA A 349 20.45 -27.58 1.66
N ILE A 350 21.38 -26.99 2.41
CA ILE A 350 22.32 -27.70 3.29
C ILE A 350 21.58 -28.40 4.43
N LYS A 351 20.56 -27.76 5.00
CA LYS A 351 19.78 -28.31 6.10
C LYS A 351 19.02 -29.58 5.70
N PHE A 352 18.38 -29.57 4.52
CA PHE A 352 17.50 -30.65 4.05
C PHE A 352 18.19 -31.66 3.12
N THR A 353 19.50 -31.51 2.90
CA THR A 353 20.34 -32.52 2.24
C THR A 353 21.17 -33.24 3.28
N GLU A 354 21.01 -34.56 3.34
CA GLU A 354 21.76 -35.42 4.28
C GLU A 354 23.08 -35.90 3.65
N ARG A 355 23.03 -36.31 2.38
CA ARG A 355 24.19 -36.70 1.57
C ARG A 355 23.98 -36.23 0.13
N GLY A 356 25.07 -35.87 -0.54
CA GLY A 356 25.04 -35.47 -1.95
C GLY A 356 25.56 -34.05 -2.17
N THR A 357 24.90 -33.30 -3.04
CA THR A 357 25.43 -32.03 -3.56
C THR A 357 24.44 -30.89 -3.36
N VAL A 358 24.98 -29.72 -3.02
CA VAL A 358 24.28 -28.43 -3.09
C VAL A 358 25.07 -27.53 -4.04
N LEU A 359 24.39 -27.04 -5.08
CA LEU A 359 24.98 -26.22 -6.14
C LEU A 359 24.29 -24.85 -6.19
N LEU A 360 25.08 -23.78 -6.09
CA LEU A 360 24.66 -22.44 -6.47
C LEU A 360 25.10 -22.17 -7.91
N GLN A 361 24.13 -21.94 -8.80
CA GLN A 361 24.38 -21.59 -10.19
C GLN A 361 23.92 -20.15 -10.46
N ALA A 362 24.80 -19.33 -11.01
CA ALA A 362 24.49 -17.96 -11.39
C ALA A 362 24.53 -17.80 -12.92
N GLN A 363 23.56 -17.09 -13.48
CA GLN A 363 23.46 -16.79 -14.89
C GLN A 363 23.00 -15.35 -15.10
N TRP A 364 23.48 -14.72 -16.17
CA TRP A 364 23.08 -13.38 -16.56
C TRP A 364 22.36 -13.41 -17.91
N ARG A 365 21.22 -12.73 -17.99
CA ARG A 365 20.50 -12.50 -19.25
C ARG A 365 20.33 -11.00 -19.48
N GLY A 366 21.13 -10.44 -20.38
CA GLY A 366 21.03 -9.02 -20.75
C GLY A 366 19.74 -8.69 -21.51
N GLN A 367 19.15 -7.53 -21.22
CA GLN A 367 18.09 -6.89 -22.00
C GLN A 367 18.52 -5.45 -22.34
N GLY A 368 19.41 -5.31 -23.32
CA GLY A 368 20.02 -4.03 -23.74
C GLY A 368 21.32 -3.70 -22.99
N ASP A 369 21.83 -2.48 -23.19
CA ASP A 369 23.18 -2.09 -22.74
C ASP A 369 23.30 -1.80 -21.23
N SER A 370 22.19 -1.51 -20.54
CA SER A 370 22.22 -1.03 -19.14
C SER A 370 21.33 -1.80 -18.16
N LYS A 371 20.56 -2.79 -18.62
CA LYS A 371 19.65 -3.58 -17.77
C LYS A 371 19.66 -5.05 -18.16
N GLY A 372 19.39 -5.92 -17.20
CA GLY A 372 19.19 -7.34 -17.45
C GLY A 372 18.64 -8.06 -16.25
N THR A 373 18.52 -9.38 -16.39
CA THR A 373 17.99 -10.26 -15.36
C THR A 373 19.12 -11.13 -14.82
N LEU A 374 19.36 -11.02 -13.50
CA LEU A 374 20.21 -11.92 -12.75
C LEU A 374 19.40 -13.17 -12.37
N MET A 375 19.85 -14.34 -12.79
CA MET A 375 19.22 -15.61 -12.49
C MET A 375 20.10 -16.42 -11.55
N LEU A 376 19.59 -16.73 -10.35
CA LEU A 376 20.29 -17.48 -9.32
C LEU A 376 19.50 -18.76 -9.04
N SER A 377 20.13 -19.92 -9.24
CA SER A 377 19.51 -21.22 -9.00
C SER A 377 20.25 -21.95 -7.88
N VAL A 378 19.52 -22.36 -6.84
CA VAL A 378 20.03 -23.22 -5.77
C VAL A 378 19.46 -24.61 -5.99
N HIS A 379 20.34 -25.55 -6.32
CA HIS A 379 20.00 -26.96 -6.53
C HIS A 379 20.50 -27.79 -5.35
N ASP A 380 19.65 -28.65 -4.82
CA ASP A 380 19.97 -29.62 -3.76
C ASP A 380 19.56 -31.02 -4.19
N THR A 381 20.28 -32.04 -3.71
CA THR A 381 19.93 -33.46 -3.91
C THR A 381 19.23 -34.06 -2.68
N GLY A 382 18.51 -33.24 -1.90
CA GLY A 382 17.88 -33.63 -0.64
C GLY A 382 16.56 -34.39 -0.81
N TYR A 383 15.74 -34.37 0.25
CA TYR A 383 14.47 -35.12 0.29
C TYR A 383 13.41 -34.66 -0.72
N GLY A 384 13.59 -33.49 -1.34
CA GLY A 384 12.59 -32.89 -2.22
C GLY A 384 11.28 -32.52 -1.49
N ILE A 385 10.34 -31.97 -2.25
CA ILE A 385 9.08 -31.40 -1.72
C ILE A 385 7.89 -32.04 -2.44
N ASP A 386 6.92 -32.51 -1.65
CA ASP A 386 5.65 -33.05 -2.13
C ASP A 386 4.88 -31.99 -2.95
N PRO A 387 4.38 -32.32 -4.16
CA PRO A 387 3.55 -31.42 -4.97
C PRO A 387 2.42 -30.72 -4.20
N ALA A 388 1.74 -31.42 -3.29
CA ALA A 388 0.63 -30.87 -2.52
C ALA A 388 1.05 -29.76 -1.55
N LYS A 389 2.34 -29.68 -1.22
CA LYS A 389 2.88 -28.74 -0.23
C LYS A 389 3.61 -27.55 -0.87
N ARG A 390 3.87 -27.57 -2.18
CA ARG A 390 4.70 -26.57 -2.88
C ARG A 390 4.17 -25.13 -2.81
N GLU A 391 2.85 -24.93 -2.80
CA GLU A 391 2.28 -23.58 -2.69
C GLU A 391 2.36 -23.06 -1.25
N HIS A 392 2.21 -23.96 -0.26
CA HIS A 392 2.16 -23.60 1.15
C HIS A 392 3.54 -23.36 1.78
N ILE A 393 4.66 -23.81 1.19
CA ILE A 393 6.00 -23.57 1.76
C ILE A 393 6.40 -22.08 1.81
N PHE A 394 5.74 -21.24 1.01
CA PHE A 394 5.99 -19.80 0.98
C PHE A 394 5.08 -19.03 1.95
N GLU A 395 4.13 -19.70 2.60
CA GLU A 395 3.29 -19.09 3.63
C GLU A 395 4.08 -18.87 4.92
N PRO A 396 3.87 -17.73 5.60
CA PRO A 396 4.57 -17.43 6.84
C PRO A 396 4.21 -18.42 7.95
N PHE A 397 5.20 -18.83 8.73
CA PHE A 397 5.07 -19.77 9.86
C PHE A 397 4.70 -21.22 9.47
N VAL A 398 4.65 -21.54 8.18
CA VAL A 398 4.39 -22.91 7.73
C VAL A 398 5.69 -23.72 7.77
N GLN A 399 5.70 -24.78 8.58
CA GLN A 399 6.78 -25.76 8.63
C GLN A 399 6.28 -27.07 8.02
N VAL A 400 6.82 -27.44 6.87
CA VAL A 400 6.54 -28.76 6.28
C VAL A 400 7.37 -29.81 7.01
N HIS A 401 6.71 -30.67 7.78
CA HIS A 401 7.34 -31.88 8.29
C HIS A 401 7.71 -32.80 7.11
N ILE A 402 9.01 -32.82 6.79
CA ILE A 402 9.61 -33.85 5.95
C ILE A 402 9.85 -35.03 6.90
N GLN A 403 9.27 -36.19 6.60
CA GLN A 403 9.51 -37.42 7.36
C GLN A 403 10.97 -37.85 7.14
N ALA A 404 11.88 -37.36 7.98
CA ALA A 404 13.26 -37.84 8.03
C ALA A 404 13.31 -39.14 8.89
N PRO A 405 14.19 -40.11 8.60
CA PRO A 405 14.21 -41.41 9.28
C PRO A 405 14.75 -41.39 10.72
N THR A 406 15.18 -40.24 11.25
CA THR A 406 15.94 -40.17 12.49
C THR A 406 15.36 -39.14 13.45
N GLU A 407 14.71 -39.65 14.52
CA GLU A 407 14.28 -38.89 15.69
C GLU A 407 15.51 -38.33 16.42
N GLY A 408 15.97 -37.13 16.07
CA GLY A 408 17.12 -36.52 16.78
C GLY A 408 17.61 -35.16 16.28
N MET A 409 17.43 -34.80 15.02
CA MET A 409 17.84 -33.48 14.52
C MET A 409 16.73 -32.43 14.68
N ALA A 410 16.56 -31.95 15.90
CA ALA A 410 15.69 -30.81 16.21
C ALA A 410 16.31 -29.46 15.75
N LEU A 411 16.63 -29.31 14.47
CA LEU A 411 16.91 -27.99 13.88
C LEU A 411 15.59 -27.41 13.34
N ARG A 412 14.75 -26.90 14.24
CA ARG A 412 13.54 -26.13 13.89
C ARG A 412 13.97 -24.77 13.34
N GLY A 413 13.62 -24.47 12.08
CA GLY A 413 13.71 -23.11 11.53
C GLY A 413 12.37 -22.42 11.69
N ASN A 414 12.32 -21.10 11.81
CA ASN A 414 11.11 -20.35 12.22
C ASN A 414 9.97 -20.33 11.17
N GLY A 415 10.15 -20.98 10.02
CA GLY A 415 9.15 -21.00 8.94
C GLY A 415 8.97 -19.65 8.23
N LEU A 416 9.87 -18.70 8.46
CA LEU A 416 9.79 -17.35 7.89
C LEU A 416 10.71 -17.15 6.67
N GLY A 417 11.84 -17.87 6.58
CA GLY A 417 12.87 -17.60 5.57
C GLY A 417 12.37 -17.61 4.11
N LEU A 418 11.51 -18.56 3.72
CA LEU A 418 10.94 -18.59 2.37
C LEU A 418 9.88 -17.50 2.15
N SER A 419 9.05 -17.21 3.16
CA SER A 419 8.08 -16.11 3.10
C SER A 419 8.75 -14.74 2.98
N ILE A 420 9.87 -14.52 3.66
CA ILE A 420 10.69 -13.31 3.58
C ILE A 420 11.38 -13.24 2.23
N THR A 421 11.95 -14.35 1.75
CA THR A 421 12.54 -14.42 0.41
C THR A 421 11.52 -14.01 -0.67
N LEU A 422 10.30 -14.53 -0.60
CA LEU A 422 9.22 -14.16 -1.53
C LEU A 422 8.83 -12.68 -1.39
N ALA A 423 8.75 -12.17 -0.16
CA ALA A 423 8.41 -10.78 0.11
C ALA A 423 9.49 -9.80 -0.43
N LEU A 424 10.76 -10.08 -0.18
CA LEU A 424 11.90 -9.32 -0.69
C LEU A 424 11.94 -9.34 -2.22
N LEU A 425 11.72 -10.50 -2.85
CA LEU A 425 11.69 -10.60 -4.30
C LEU A 425 10.55 -9.79 -4.92
N ARG A 426 9.36 -9.82 -4.33
CA ARG A 426 8.24 -8.99 -4.78
C ARG A 426 8.55 -7.50 -4.66
N ALA A 427 9.16 -7.07 -3.55
CA ALA A 427 9.59 -5.68 -3.36
C ALA A 427 10.66 -5.25 -4.39
N TRP A 428 11.53 -6.18 -4.79
CA TRP A 428 12.53 -5.98 -5.84
C TRP A 428 11.98 -6.10 -7.27
N GLY A 429 10.73 -6.55 -7.45
CA GLY A 429 10.17 -6.84 -8.77
C GLY A 429 10.75 -8.11 -9.42
N GLY A 430 11.35 -8.98 -8.62
CA GLY A 430 11.83 -10.30 -9.02
C GLY A 430 10.79 -11.40 -8.84
N GLN A 431 11.17 -12.62 -9.24
CA GLN A 431 10.34 -13.82 -9.16
C GLN A 431 11.12 -15.01 -8.58
N ILE A 432 10.41 -15.96 -8.00
CA ILE A 432 10.95 -17.25 -7.56
C ILE A 432 10.13 -18.37 -8.17
N SER A 433 10.80 -19.41 -8.66
CA SER A 433 10.19 -20.66 -9.10
C SER A 433 10.84 -21.84 -8.40
N LEU A 434 10.07 -22.91 -8.25
CA LEU A 434 10.49 -24.14 -7.59
C LEU A 434 10.24 -25.32 -8.51
N ASP A 435 11.28 -26.10 -8.76
CA ASP A 435 11.19 -27.43 -9.34
C ASP A 435 11.73 -28.44 -8.32
N SER A 436 10.88 -29.35 -7.83
CA SER A 436 11.26 -30.27 -6.76
C SER A 436 10.54 -31.59 -6.90
N THR A 437 11.26 -32.69 -6.72
CA THR A 437 10.67 -34.03 -6.78
C THR A 437 11.07 -34.81 -5.53
N PRO A 438 10.12 -35.50 -4.85
CA PRO A 438 10.44 -36.27 -3.65
C PRO A 438 11.60 -37.24 -3.88
N ASN A 439 12.55 -37.24 -2.94
CA ASN A 439 13.80 -38.03 -2.91
C ASN A 439 14.75 -37.82 -4.10
N LYS A 440 14.57 -36.75 -4.86
CA LYS A 440 15.47 -36.36 -5.97
C LYS A 440 16.01 -34.93 -5.81
N GLY A 441 15.63 -34.24 -4.74
CA GLY A 441 16.05 -32.89 -4.44
C GLY A 441 15.15 -31.78 -4.97
N SER A 442 15.59 -30.54 -4.79
CA SER A 442 14.87 -29.33 -5.17
C SER A 442 15.77 -28.34 -5.91
N THR A 443 15.15 -27.51 -6.74
CA THR A 443 15.79 -26.41 -7.44
C THR A 443 14.95 -25.16 -7.25
N PHE A 444 15.46 -24.21 -6.47
CA PHE A 444 14.88 -22.89 -6.32
C PHE A 444 15.56 -21.95 -7.31
N ARG A 445 14.79 -21.34 -8.22
CA ARG A 445 15.32 -20.35 -9.18
C ARG A 445 14.77 -18.98 -8.87
N VAL A 446 15.65 -18.03 -8.67
CA VAL A 446 15.37 -16.63 -8.39
C VAL A 446 15.76 -15.79 -9.59
N GLU A 447 14.85 -14.92 -10.03
CA GLU A 447 15.05 -13.99 -11.15
C GLU A 447 14.93 -12.56 -10.63
N LEU A 448 16.00 -11.77 -10.77
CA LEU A 448 16.07 -10.40 -10.27
C LEU A 448 16.34 -9.42 -11.42
N PRO A 449 15.53 -8.36 -11.58
CA PRO A 449 15.87 -7.27 -12.48
C PRO A 449 17.01 -6.44 -11.88
N VAL A 450 18.11 -6.30 -12.62
CA VAL A 450 19.30 -5.60 -12.16
C VAL A 450 19.76 -4.60 -13.21
N GLN A 451 20.17 -3.42 -12.75
CA GLN A 451 20.78 -2.39 -13.60
C GLN A 451 22.31 -2.52 -13.53
N LEU A 452 22.94 -2.52 -14.71
CA LEU A 452 24.40 -2.49 -14.80
C LEU A 452 24.91 -1.10 -14.46
N VAL A 453 26.03 -1.06 -13.76
CA VAL A 453 26.79 0.18 -13.54
C VAL A 453 28.20 -0.03 -13.99
N GLU A 454 28.78 1.04 -14.53
CA GLU A 454 30.20 1.06 -14.81
C GLU A 454 30.99 0.80 -13.53
N PRO A 455 32.15 0.14 -13.62
CA PRO A 455 33.02 -0.01 -12.48
C PRO A 455 33.23 1.37 -11.87
N VAL A 456 32.83 1.55 -10.61
CA VAL A 456 33.41 2.61 -9.82
C VAL A 456 34.88 2.25 -9.79
N LEU A 457 35.67 2.93 -10.63
CA LEU A 457 37.09 3.06 -10.38
C LEU A 457 37.14 3.61 -8.97
N GLU A 458 37.30 2.72 -7.99
CA GLU A 458 38.01 3.10 -6.78
C GLU A 458 39.20 3.86 -7.32
N LYS A 459 39.22 5.17 -7.08
CA LYS A 459 40.49 5.87 -7.00
C LYS A 459 41.24 5.06 -5.96
N ALA A 460 42.02 4.09 -6.43
CA ALA A 460 43.09 3.48 -5.71
C ALA A 460 44.06 4.63 -5.44
N THR A 461 43.76 5.44 -4.43
CA THR A 461 44.78 5.77 -3.46
C THR A 461 45.24 4.41 -2.98
N ALA A 462 46.28 3.89 -3.65
CA ALA A 462 47.07 2.80 -3.13
C ALA A 462 47.24 3.04 -1.62
N PRO A 463 47.08 2.03 -0.76
CA PRO A 463 47.60 2.14 0.58
C PRO A 463 49.08 2.46 0.39
N ALA A 464 49.47 3.70 0.69
CA ALA A 464 50.87 3.98 0.92
C ALA A 464 51.33 2.91 1.92
N PRO A 465 52.50 2.27 1.70
CA PRO A 465 52.94 1.18 2.54
C PRO A 465 52.82 1.65 3.98
N VAL A 466 52.00 0.95 4.75
CA VAL A 466 51.82 1.20 6.18
C VAL A 466 53.22 1.03 6.75
N ALA A 467 53.89 2.15 6.97
CA ALA A 467 55.03 2.17 7.85
C ALA A 467 54.49 1.62 9.16
N ASN A 468 54.97 0.42 9.53
CA ASN A 468 54.85 -0.12 10.88
C ASN A 468 55.42 0.95 11.81
N ASN A 469 54.56 1.86 12.26
CA ASN A 469 54.90 2.84 13.27
C ASN A 469 54.32 2.26 14.55
N PRO A 470 55.15 1.77 15.48
CA PRO A 470 54.69 1.26 16.76
C PRO A 470 54.22 2.46 17.59
N VAL A 471 52.96 2.88 17.43
CA VAL A 471 52.37 4.00 18.19
C VAL A 471 51.77 3.54 19.54
N LEU A 472 51.82 2.26 19.88
CA LEU A 472 51.39 1.76 21.19
C LEU A 472 52.52 1.83 22.24
N GLY A 473 53.09 3.02 22.41
CA GLY A 473 54.08 3.32 23.45
C GLY A 473 53.61 4.37 24.47
N ARG A 474 52.39 4.91 24.33
CA ARG A 474 51.85 5.95 25.22
C ARG A 474 50.33 5.80 25.40
N LYS A 475 49.83 6.16 26.58
CA LYS A 475 48.41 6.08 26.96
C LYS A 475 47.57 7.06 26.13
N LEU A 476 46.71 6.54 25.25
CA LEU A 476 45.72 7.35 24.52
C LEU A 476 44.56 7.71 25.44
N ARG A 477 44.06 8.94 25.38
CA ARG A 477 42.86 9.38 26.10
C ARG A 477 41.70 9.58 25.15
N ILE A 478 40.66 8.77 25.30
CA ILE A 478 39.50 8.71 24.41
C ILE A 478 38.25 9.14 25.17
N LEU A 479 37.44 10.01 24.58
CA LEU A 479 36.10 10.32 25.09
C LEU A 479 35.06 9.49 24.32
N LEU A 480 34.23 8.74 25.04
CA LEU A 480 33.14 7.94 24.49
C LEU A 480 31.79 8.55 24.87
N VAL A 481 31.06 9.02 23.86
CA VAL A 481 29.79 9.72 24.03
C VAL A 481 28.66 8.94 23.38
N ASP A 482 27.70 8.51 24.21
CA ASP A 482 26.50 7.78 23.80
C ASP A 482 25.48 7.86 24.93
N ASP A 483 24.20 8.01 24.63
CA ASP A 483 23.13 8.13 25.64
C ASP A 483 22.78 6.78 26.30
N HIS A 484 23.06 5.67 25.63
CA HIS A 484 22.85 4.33 26.13
C HIS A 484 24.10 3.80 26.84
N THR A 485 23.97 3.58 28.15
CA THR A 485 25.03 3.00 28.99
C THR A 485 25.59 1.68 28.46
N MET A 486 24.75 0.87 27.81
CA MET A 486 25.17 -0.40 27.20
C MET A 486 26.14 -0.21 26.03
N ASN A 487 25.87 0.74 25.15
CA ASN A 487 26.75 1.02 24.01
C ASN A 487 28.11 1.55 24.48
N ARG A 488 28.10 2.44 25.50
CA ARG A 488 29.34 2.93 26.12
C ARG A 488 30.16 1.77 26.71
N MET A 489 29.51 0.89 27.46
CA MET A 489 30.19 -0.24 28.09
C MET A 489 30.82 -1.19 27.06
N VAL A 490 30.10 -1.54 25.98
CA VAL A 490 30.60 -2.46 24.94
C VAL A 490 31.77 -1.85 24.17
N ALA A 491 31.67 -0.59 23.76
CA ALA A 491 32.76 0.11 23.08
C ALA A 491 33.98 0.29 24.02
N ARG A 492 33.76 0.68 25.28
CA ARG A 492 34.82 0.79 26.29
C ARG A 492 35.54 -0.55 26.49
N ALA A 493 34.80 -1.63 26.69
CA ALA A 493 35.38 -2.95 26.91
C ALA A 493 36.15 -3.45 25.68
N THR A 494 35.63 -3.20 24.47
CA THR A 494 36.31 -3.56 23.22
C THR A 494 37.64 -2.81 23.07
N ILE A 495 37.64 -1.49 23.28
CA ILE A 495 38.84 -0.66 23.16
C ILE A 495 39.88 -1.05 24.22
N LEU A 496 39.47 -1.27 25.48
CA LEU A 496 40.42 -1.65 26.54
C LEU A 496 40.97 -3.06 26.39
N HIS A 497 40.25 -3.97 25.73
CA HIS A 497 40.77 -5.30 25.44
C HIS A 497 41.91 -5.24 24.41
N GLU A 498 41.72 -4.47 23.32
CA GLU A 498 42.69 -4.34 22.23
C GLU A 498 43.81 -3.33 22.54
N ALA A 499 43.55 -2.37 23.44
CA ALA A 499 44.49 -1.35 23.90
C ALA A 499 44.36 -1.11 25.42
N PRO A 500 44.96 -1.97 26.26
CA PRO A 500 44.82 -1.93 27.73
C PRO A 500 45.29 -0.63 28.39
N ASP A 501 46.21 0.08 27.74
CA ASP A 501 46.79 1.33 28.24
C ASP A 501 45.94 2.58 27.89
N CYS A 502 44.83 2.44 27.17
CA CYS A 502 43.91 3.53 26.88
C CYS A 502 43.19 4.03 28.15
N ILE A 503 43.06 5.34 28.28
CA ILE A 503 42.21 6.00 29.26
C ILE A 503 40.91 6.38 28.56
N ILE A 504 39.78 5.85 29.02
CA ILE A 504 38.47 6.11 28.42
C ILE A 504 37.61 6.88 29.41
N ASP A 505 37.25 8.10 29.04
CA ASP A 505 36.24 8.89 29.72
C ASP A 505 34.89 8.73 29.00
N GLU A 506 33.79 8.70 29.75
CA GLU A 506 32.45 8.54 29.19
C GLU A 506 31.61 9.80 29.39
N ALA A 507 30.76 10.14 28.42
CA ALA A 507 29.71 11.14 28.57
C ALA A 507 28.35 10.54 28.14
N PRO A 508 27.29 10.66 28.97
CA PRO A 508 26.00 10.06 28.67
C PRO A 508 25.11 10.93 27.78
N ASN A 509 25.57 12.10 27.32
CA ASN A 509 24.77 13.01 26.50
C ASN A 509 25.66 14.09 25.85
N GLY A 510 25.08 14.91 24.96
CA GLY A 510 25.79 15.94 24.23
C GLY A 510 26.25 17.12 25.09
N GLU A 511 25.50 17.49 26.13
CA GLU A 511 25.86 18.57 27.05
C GLU A 511 27.12 18.23 27.88
N GLU A 512 27.19 17.02 28.45
CA GLU A 512 28.35 16.55 29.19
C GLU A 512 29.55 16.35 28.25
N ALA A 513 29.31 15.93 27.01
CA ALA A 513 30.36 15.87 25.98
C ALA A 513 30.96 17.24 25.71
N LEU A 514 30.13 18.27 25.49
CA LEU A 514 30.59 19.64 25.28
C LEU A 514 31.36 20.17 26.51
N ARG A 515 30.86 19.89 27.72
CA ARG A 515 31.54 20.28 28.96
C ARG A 515 32.94 19.67 29.01
N LYS A 516 33.07 18.35 28.82
CA LYS A 516 34.37 17.64 28.85
C LYS A 516 35.30 18.08 27.72
N MET A 517 34.80 18.16 26.48
CA MET A 517 35.60 18.58 25.32
C MET A 517 36.10 20.03 25.42
N GLY A 518 35.42 20.88 26.18
CA GLY A 518 35.85 22.25 26.44
C GLY A 518 36.87 22.41 27.57
N THR A 519 36.98 21.44 28.48
CA THR A 519 37.85 21.53 29.67
C THR A 519 39.01 20.53 29.67
N GLU A 520 38.91 19.45 28.91
CA GLU A 520 39.84 18.32 28.95
C GLU A 520 40.38 18.01 27.55
N HIS A 521 41.61 17.53 27.47
CA HIS A 521 42.24 17.15 26.21
C HIS A 521 42.03 15.66 25.93
N PHE A 522 41.57 15.34 24.72
CA PHE A 522 41.38 13.97 24.23
C PHE A 522 42.15 13.78 22.93
N ASP A 523 42.72 12.59 22.72
CA ASP A 523 43.39 12.23 21.46
C ASP A 523 42.38 11.79 20.39
N LEU A 524 41.18 11.35 20.81
CA LEU A 524 40.05 10.97 19.94
C LEU A 524 38.73 11.06 20.72
N VAL A 525 37.64 11.45 20.04
CA VAL A 525 36.27 11.34 20.58
C VAL A 525 35.44 10.40 19.69
N LEU A 526 34.75 9.43 20.29
CA LEU A 526 33.71 8.66 19.64
C LEU A 526 32.37 9.27 20.06
N LEU A 527 31.63 9.81 19.09
CA LEU A 527 30.44 10.62 19.36
C LEU A 527 29.20 10.05 18.66
N ASP A 528 28.18 9.69 19.44
CA ASP A 528 26.87 9.38 18.86
C ASP A 528 26.24 10.62 18.21
N ILE A 529 25.62 10.40 17.06
CA ILE A 529 24.88 11.42 16.34
C ILE A 529 23.50 11.60 16.97
N ILE A 530 22.81 10.51 17.32
CA ILE A 530 21.43 10.56 17.79
C ILE A 530 21.45 10.51 19.32
N MET A 531 21.24 11.66 19.95
CA MET A 531 21.14 11.80 21.40
C MET A 531 19.93 12.67 21.75
N PRO A 532 19.23 12.42 22.88
CA PRO A 532 17.96 13.05 23.21
C PRO A 532 18.06 14.54 23.58
N ASP A 533 19.25 15.01 23.97
CA ASP A 533 19.50 16.42 24.33
C ASP A 533 20.00 17.21 23.12
N ILE A 534 21.30 17.13 22.83
CA ILE A 534 21.99 17.82 21.75
C ILE A 534 22.56 16.74 20.86
N ASN A 535 22.11 16.70 19.60
CA ASN A 535 22.61 15.72 18.65
C ASN A 535 24.12 15.92 18.35
N GLY A 536 24.80 14.85 17.92
CA GLY A 536 26.25 14.87 17.71
C GLY A 536 26.72 15.85 16.64
N VAL A 537 25.88 16.14 15.63
CA VAL A 537 26.17 17.15 14.59
C VAL A 537 26.25 18.55 15.20
N GLU A 538 25.31 18.90 16.09
CA GLU A 538 25.29 20.17 16.80
C GLU A 538 26.41 20.25 17.84
N VAL A 539 26.73 19.16 18.54
CA VAL A 539 27.93 19.08 19.41
C VAL A 539 29.19 19.42 18.61
N MET A 540 29.36 18.83 17.43
CA MET A 540 30.52 19.10 16.57
C MET A 540 30.56 20.54 16.08
N ARG A 541 29.42 21.07 15.62
CA ARG A 541 29.31 22.48 15.21
C ARG A 541 29.77 23.41 16.32
N ARG A 542 29.32 23.17 17.56
CA ARG A 542 29.70 23.97 18.72
C ARG A 542 31.18 23.81 19.09
N VAL A 543 31.72 22.59 19.09
CA VAL A 543 33.15 22.35 19.35
C VAL A 543 34.03 23.08 18.34
N ARG A 544 33.67 23.04 17.05
CA ARG A 544 34.45 23.72 15.99
C ARG A 544 34.32 25.24 16.03
N SER A 545 33.19 25.80 16.48
CA SER A 545 32.95 27.25 16.45
C SER A 545 33.18 27.99 17.77
N HIS A 546 33.02 27.33 18.93
CA HIS A 546 33.07 27.98 20.25
C HIS A 546 34.33 27.69 21.05
N PHE A 547 35.05 26.60 20.76
CA PHE A 547 36.28 26.27 21.49
C PHE A 547 37.51 26.78 20.74
N ALA A 548 38.52 27.22 21.49
CA ALA A 548 39.81 27.61 20.94
C ALA A 548 40.68 26.38 20.68
N ALA A 549 41.68 26.53 19.81
CA ALA A 549 42.70 25.49 19.66
C ALA A 549 43.45 25.28 21.00
N PRO A 550 43.82 24.03 21.35
CA PRO A 550 43.73 22.81 20.54
C PRO A 550 42.38 22.06 20.62
N PHE A 551 41.48 22.42 21.55
CA PHE A 551 40.23 21.68 21.81
C PHE A 551 39.31 21.56 20.59
N CYS A 552 39.21 22.62 19.79
CA CYS A 552 38.41 22.58 18.56
C CYS A 552 39.01 21.68 17.46
N ASN A 553 40.25 21.21 17.60
CA ASN A 553 40.93 20.37 16.61
C ASN A 553 40.91 18.87 16.95
N VAL A 554 40.28 18.48 18.07
CA VAL A 554 40.20 17.07 18.45
C VAL A 554 39.57 16.23 17.33
N PRO A 555 40.20 15.11 16.91
CA PRO A 555 39.58 14.18 15.97
C PRO A 555 38.30 13.59 16.56
N VAL A 556 37.21 13.60 15.79
CA VAL A 556 35.93 13.05 16.25
C VAL A 556 35.43 12.02 15.24
N LEU A 557 35.18 10.81 15.72
CA LEU A 557 34.62 9.70 14.97
C LEU A 557 33.10 9.63 15.24
N ALA A 558 32.30 9.79 14.19
CA ALA A 558 30.86 9.61 14.29
C ALA A 558 30.55 8.14 14.59
N PHE A 559 29.72 7.88 15.59
CA PHE A 559 29.45 6.54 16.08
C PHE A 559 27.94 6.31 16.12
N THR A 560 27.34 5.85 15.02
CA THR A 560 25.87 5.92 14.81
C THR A 560 25.24 4.63 14.31
N ALA A 561 23.96 4.41 14.60
CA ALA A 561 23.21 3.25 14.12
C ALA A 561 22.65 3.40 12.67
N ASN A 562 22.75 4.59 12.05
CA ASN A 562 22.16 4.84 10.74
C ASN A 562 23.17 5.49 9.76
N LEU A 563 23.51 4.77 8.69
CA LEU A 563 24.42 5.23 7.63
C LEU A 563 23.63 5.67 6.38
N ALA A 564 22.67 6.59 6.55
CA ALA A 564 22.05 7.22 5.39
C ALA A 564 23.09 8.11 4.68
N ALA A 565 23.14 8.08 3.34
CA ALA A 565 24.11 8.84 2.55
C ALA A 565 24.09 10.35 2.88
N ASP A 566 22.89 10.91 3.02
CA ASP A 566 22.68 12.33 3.36
C ASP A 566 23.28 12.70 4.73
N LEU A 567 23.27 11.77 5.69
CA LEU A 567 23.82 12.00 7.03
C LEU A 567 25.36 11.99 7.02
N ALA A 568 25.97 11.16 6.16
CA ALA A 568 27.43 11.11 6.03
C ALA A 568 27.97 12.45 5.51
N ASP A 569 27.35 13.01 4.48
CA ASP A 569 27.74 14.31 3.90
C ASP A 569 27.61 15.44 4.93
N GLU A 570 26.53 15.47 5.71
CA GLU A 570 26.33 16.45 6.78
C GLU A 570 27.41 16.32 7.87
N CYS A 571 27.74 15.10 8.29
CA CYS A 571 28.79 14.86 9.28
C CYS A 571 30.17 15.33 8.82
N PHE A 572 30.58 15.01 7.60
CA PHE A 572 31.88 15.48 7.11
C PHE A 572 31.91 17.00 6.94
N ALA A 573 30.80 17.63 6.54
CA ALA A 573 30.70 19.09 6.42
C ALA A 573 30.89 19.83 7.75
N VAL A 574 30.46 19.25 8.89
CA VAL A 574 30.66 19.84 10.22
C VAL A 574 32.00 19.45 10.88
N GLY A 575 32.84 18.66 10.19
CA GLY A 575 34.22 18.40 10.59
C GLY A 575 34.46 17.12 11.39
N PHE A 576 33.61 16.09 11.23
CA PHE A 576 33.92 14.73 11.68
C PHE A 576 35.10 14.15 10.89
N SER A 577 35.96 13.38 11.56
CA SER A 577 37.18 12.79 10.98
C SER A 577 36.95 11.41 10.37
N GLY A 578 35.81 10.78 10.66
CA GLY A 578 35.42 9.46 10.17
C GLY A 578 34.09 9.03 10.76
N MET A 579 33.59 7.86 10.35
CA MET A 579 32.33 7.30 10.83
C MET A 579 32.44 5.78 11.03
N ILE A 580 31.85 5.27 12.10
CA ILE A 580 31.70 3.84 12.41
C ILE A 580 30.23 3.52 12.71
N PRO A 581 29.63 2.52 12.03
CA PRO A 581 28.28 2.07 12.35
C PRO A 581 28.18 1.35 13.70
N LYS A 582 27.00 1.40 14.31
CA LYS A 582 26.58 0.51 15.40
C LYS A 582 25.54 -0.50 14.86
N PRO A 583 25.69 -1.82 15.12
CA PRO A 583 26.82 -2.47 15.78
C PRO A 583 28.11 -2.35 14.95
N PHE A 584 29.25 -2.22 15.63
CA PHE A 584 30.55 -2.00 15.02
C PHE A 584 31.35 -3.29 14.89
N ASP A 585 32.11 -3.40 13.81
CA ASP A 585 33.17 -4.39 13.68
C ASP A 585 34.39 -3.98 14.52
N THR A 586 34.97 -4.94 15.25
CA THR A 586 36.06 -4.64 16.19
C THR A 586 37.32 -4.20 15.46
N ASP A 587 37.67 -4.86 14.35
CA ASP A 587 38.87 -4.56 13.58
C ASP A 587 38.75 -3.19 12.91
N ALA A 588 37.60 -2.90 12.30
CA ALA A 588 37.32 -1.60 11.68
C ALA A 588 37.35 -0.43 12.68
N LEU A 589 36.82 -0.64 13.90
CA LEU A 589 36.88 0.34 14.97
C LEU A 589 38.33 0.62 15.38
N MET A 590 39.11 -0.44 15.64
CA MET A 590 40.51 -0.29 16.08
C MET A 590 41.40 0.28 14.98
N GLU A 591 41.17 -0.05 13.72
CA GLU A 591 41.86 0.57 12.58
C GLU A 591 41.58 2.07 12.52
N SER A 592 40.32 2.48 12.70
CA SER A 592 39.94 3.89 12.71
C SER A 592 40.56 4.65 13.88
N ILE A 593 40.61 4.04 15.07
CA ILE A 593 41.28 4.62 16.24
C ILE A 593 42.78 4.80 15.95
N ARG A 594 43.46 3.78 15.43
CA ARG A 594 44.91 3.84 15.09
C ARG A 594 45.20 4.90 14.04
N LYS A 595 44.30 5.09 13.07
CA LYS A 595 44.47 6.06 11.98
C LYS A 595 44.24 7.50 12.43
N LEU A 596 43.30 7.74 13.34
CA LEU A 596 42.81 9.08 13.67
C LEU A 596 43.38 9.65 14.97
N ALA A 597 43.74 8.80 15.94
CA ALA A 597 44.31 9.26 17.20
C ALA A 597 45.64 10.00 16.93
N LYS A 598 45.67 11.30 17.24
CA LYS A 598 46.88 12.12 17.15
C LYS A 598 47.46 12.28 18.55
N PRO A 599 48.68 11.79 18.84
CA PRO A 599 49.25 11.93 20.17
C PRO A 599 49.46 13.41 20.50
N SER A 600 48.91 13.81 21.65
CA SER A 600 49.17 15.11 22.27
C SER A 600 50.68 15.33 22.46
N ALA A 601 51.20 16.50 22.08
CA ALA A 601 52.60 16.87 22.34
C ALA A 601 52.90 16.86 23.85
N PRO A 602 54.10 16.46 24.31
CA PRO A 602 54.41 16.42 25.74
C PRO A 602 54.28 17.81 26.36
N GLU A 603 53.60 17.90 27.51
CA GLU A 603 53.78 19.01 28.44
C GLU A 603 55.28 19.20 28.68
N ALA A 604 55.79 20.40 28.42
CA ALA A 604 57.12 20.78 28.82
C ALA A 604 57.19 20.70 30.35
N VAL A 605 57.89 19.69 30.84
CA VAL A 605 58.35 19.62 32.22
C VAL A 605 59.15 20.91 32.46
N MET A 606 58.61 21.82 33.28
CA MET A 606 59.41 22.87 33.90
C MET A 606 60.42 22.15 34.81
N ALA A 607 61.59 21.87 34.26
CA ALA A 607 62.75 21.51 35.03
C ALA A 607 63.18 22.76 35.81
N ASP A 608 63.25 22.62 37.13
CA ASP A 608 63.89 23.55 38.04
C ASP A 608 65.28 23.97 37.51
N THR A 609 65.55 25.26 37.55
CA THR A 609 66.92 25.79 37.58
C THR A 609 67.06 26.74 38.76
N VAL A 610 67.72 26.17 39.79
CA VAL A 610 68.62 26.75 40.82
C VAL A 610 68.10 27.88 41.71
#